data_AF-A0A1Y2N620-F1
#
_entry.id   AF-A0A1Y2N620-F1
#
_cell.length_a   1.000
_cell.length_b   1.000
_cell.length_c   1.000
_cell.angle_alpha   90.00
_cell.angle_beta   90.00
_cell.angle_gamma   90.00
#
_symmetry.space_group_name_H-M   'P 1'
#
loop_
_entity.id
_entity.type
_entity.pdbx_description
1 polymer ?
#
loop_
_entity_poly.entity_id
_entity_poly.type
_entity_poly.pdbx_seq_one_letter_code
_entity_poly.pdbx_strand_id
1 'polypeptide(L)'
;MPDVVFTVDQAKSMREQAVPGHNRWHPDIPPAVTVRPDTSIRVECREWTDGQIGNNDSANDVRDVDLRGAHMLSGPIAVEGAEPGDLLVVDILDLGPVPQETGPAPGQGWGYTGIFSKQNGGGFLTDTFPDAYKAIWDFSGQKATSRHVPGVSYTGITHPGLFGTAPSPELLSRWNARERALIATDPDRVPALALPPLDEEVLGGTASGDVLAGIGRDGARTVPPRENGGNHDIKNFTRGSRVFYPVHG
;
A
#
# COMPACT_ATOMS: atom_id res chain seq x y z
N MET A 1 -13.57 -0.91 22.07
CA MET A 1 -12.71 -1.00 20.89
C MET A 1 -13.61 -0.81 19.67
N PRO A 2 -13.19 -0.07 18.64
CA PRO A 2 -13.96 0.06 17.41
C PRO A 2 -14.13 -1.30 16.74
N ASP A 3 -15.19 -1.46 15.95
CA ASP A 3 -15.45 -2.69 15.20
C ASP A 3 -14.37 -2.89 14.14
N VAL A 4 -13.88 -4.13 14.02
CA VAL A 4 -12.95 -4.52 12.95
C VAL A 4 -13.77 -4.80 11.70
N VAL A 5 -13.73 -3.88 10.73
CA VAL A 5 -14.55 -3.96 9.51
C VAL A 5 -13.83 -4.65 8.35
N PHE A 6 -12.52 -4.81 8.45
CA PHE A 6 -11.69 -5.57 7.51
C PHE A 6 -10.63 -6.32 8.30
N THR A 7 -10.67 -7.64 8.26
CA THR A 7 -9.75 -8.53 8.99
C THR A 7 -8.69 -9.10 8.06
N VAL A 8 -7.46 -9.29 8.55
CA VAL A 8 -6.37 -9.91 7.79
C VAL A 8 -5.76 -11.06 8.58
N ASP A 9 -5.83 -12.26 8.00
CA ASP A 9 -5.07 -13.43 8.44
C ASP A 9 -3.64 -13.33 7.88
N GLN A 10 -2.66 -13.03 8.76
CA GLN A 10 -1.26 -12.81 8.36
C GLN A 10 -0.57 -14.08 7.84
N ALA A 11 -1.16 -15.26 8.04
CA ALA A 11 -0.65 -16.52 7.49
C ALA A 11 -1.07 -16.74 6.03
N LYS A 12 -1.94 -15.90 5.48
CA LYS A 12 -2.50 -16.01 4.13
C LYS A 12 -2.07 -14.83 3.25
N SER A 13 -2.00 -15.08 1.93
CA SER A 13 -1.88 -14.00 0.95
C SER A 13 -3.09 -13.07 1.03
N MET A 14 -2.95 -11.80 0.63
CA MET A 14 -4.09 -10.88 0.47
C MET A 14 -5.17 -11.43 -0.46
N ARG A 15 -4.80 -12.29 -1.42
CA ARG A 15 -5.71 -12.95 -2.37
C ARG A 15 -6.60 -14.01 -1.71
N GLU A 16 -6.14 -14.60 -0.61
CA GLU A 16 -6.76 -15.75 0.06
C GLU A 16 -7.55 -15.34 1.31
N GLN A 17 -7.64 -14.03 1.58
CA GLN A 17 -8.43 -13.49 2.68
C GLN A 17 -9.91 -13.77 2.45
N ALA A 18 -10.69 -13.83 3.53
CA ALA A 18 -12.14 -14.04 3.45
C ALA A 18 -12.83 -12.97 2.58
N VAL A 19 -12.33 -11.74 2.65
CA VAL A 19 -12.61 -10.67 1.69
C VAL A 19 -11.25 -10.21 1.15
N PRO A 20 -10.91 -10.49 -0.12
CA PRO A 20 -9.66 -10.03 -0.70
C PRO A 20 -9.60 -8.50 -0.73
N GLY A 21 -8.40 -7.96 -0.54
CA GLY A 21 -8.13 -6.54 -0.76
C GLY A 21 -8.01 -6.20 -2.24
N HIS A 22 -7.33 -5.09 -2.55
CA HIS A 22 -7.03 -4.71 -3.93
C HIS A 22 -5.63 -4.13 -4.07
N ASN A 23 -5.09 -4.11 -5.29
CA ASN A 23 -3.76 -3.56 -5.58
C ASN A 23 -3.71 -2.66 -6.82
N ARG A 24 -4.87 -2.20 -7.27
CA ARG A 24 -5.06 -1.22 -8.33
C ARG A 24 -6.00 -0.13 -7.85
N TRP A 25 -5.87 1.08 -8.42
CA TRP A 25 -6.90 2.10 -8.33
C TRP A 25 -7.82 1.99 -9.55
N HIS A 26 -9.09 1.69 -9.31
CA HIS A 26 -10.12 1.60 -10.36
C HIS A 26 -11.51 1.86 -9.75
N PRO A 27 -12.40 2.63 -10.41
CA PRO A 27 -13.72 2.97 -9.86
C PRO A 27 -14.62 1.74 -9.65
N ASP A 28 -14.47 0.72 -10.50
CA ASP A 28 -15.35 -0.47 -10.46
C ASP A 28 -14.93 -1.54 -9.43
N ILE A 29 -13.94 -1.27 -8.57
CA ILE A 29 -13.60 -2.21 -7.49
C ILE A 29 -14.75 -2.21 -6.48
N PRO A 30 -15.42 -3.36 -6.23
CA PRO A 30 -16.54 -3.41 -5.30
C PRO A 30 -16.07 -3.07 -3.88
N PRO A 31 -16.87 -2.33 -3.09
CA PRO A 31 -16.58 -2.11 -1.68
C PRO A 31 -16.47 -3.44 -0.93
N ALA A 32 -15.44 -3.57 -0.08
CA ALA A 32 -15.29 -4.69 0.83
C ALA A 32 -16.31 -4.63 1.98
N VAL A 33 -16.67 -3.42 2.39
CA VAL A 33 -17.63 -3.14 3.46
C VAL A 33 -18.21 -1.73 3.29
N THR A 34 -19.42 -1.51 3.80
CA THR A 34 -20.06 -0.20 3.88
C THR A 34 -20.21 0.21 5.35
N VAL A 35 -19.92 1.48 5.64
CA VAL A 35 -20.03 2.06 6.98
C VAL A 35 -20.84 3.35 6.94
N ARG A 36 -21.44 3.72 8.07
CA ARG A 36 -22.12 5.02 8.21
C ARG A 36 -21.11 6.13 8.50
N PRO A 37 -21.40 7.38 8.11
CA PRO A 37 -20.69 8.55 8.62
C PRO A 37 -20.58 8.53 10.16
N ASP A 38 -19.58 9.23 10.69
CA ASP A 38 -19.29 9.36 12.13
C ASP A 38 -19.04 8.02 12.87
N THR A 39 -18.68 6.96 12.14
CA THR A 39 -18.34 5.65 12.73
C THR A 39 -16.83 5.52 12.94
N SER A 40 -16.42 5.12 14.14
CA SER A 40 -15.04 4.69 14.41
C SER A 40 -14.87 3.22 14.04
N ILE A 41 -13.94 2.93 13.14
CA ILE A 41 -13.65 1.58 12.65
C ILE A 41 -12.18 1.21 12.84
N ARG A 42 -11.91 -0.09 12.83
CA ARG A 42 -10.55 -0.64 12.71
C ARG A 42 -10.43 -1.43 11.41
N VAL A 43 -9.33 -1.21 10.71
CA VAL A 43 -8.95 -1.87 9.46
C VAL A 43 -7.62 -2.57 9.71
N GLU A 44 -7.57 -3.87 9.47
CA GLU A 44 -6.31 -4.62 9.50
C GLU A 44 -5.68 -4.61 8.12
N CYS A 45 -4.36 -4.57 8.07
CA CYS A 45 -3.61 -4.43 6.83
C CYS A 45 -2.63 -5.59 6.66
N ARG A 46 -2.44 -5.97 5.40
CA ARG A 46 -1.34 -6.82 4.98
C ARG A 46 -0.13 -5.93 4.67
N GLU A 47 1.07 -6.45 4.90
CA GLU A 47 2.28 -5.77 4.45
C GLU A 47 2.28 -5.62 2.92
N TRP A 48 2.79 -4.49 2.41
CA TRP A 48 2.62 -4.07 1.01
C TRP A 48 3.11 -5.06 -0.07
N THR A 49 4.09 -5.91 0.23
CA THR A 49 4.63 -6.94 -0.68
C THR A 49 3.91 -8.29 -0.54
N ASP A 50 2.88 -8.37 0.28
CA ASP A 50 2.17 -9.60 0.63
C ASP A 50 3.05 -10.63 1.38
N GLY A 51 4.05 -10.15 2.12
CA GLY A 51 4.94 -11.00 2.91
C GLY A 51 6.05 -11.69 2.12
N GLN A 52 6.43 -11.16 0.95
CA GLN A 52 7.56 -11.66 0.17
C GLN A 52 8.91 -11.44 0.89
N ILE A 53 9.01 -10.43 1.76
CA ILE A 53 10.23 -10.12 2.50
C ILE A 53 10.25 -10.86 3.83
N GLY A 54 11.33 -11.63 4.06
CA GLY A 54 11.51 -12.43 5.28
C GLY A 54 12.44 -11.78 6.30
N ASN A 55 12.24 -12.14 7.58
CA ASN A 55 13.17 -11.82 8.66
C ASN A 55 14.40 -12.74 8.60
N ASN A 56 15.36 -12.36 7.77
CA ASN A 56 16.62 -13.06 7.56
C ASN A 56 17.72 -12.06 7.18
N ASP A 57 18.97 -12.54 7.11
CA ASP A 57 20.15 -11.70 6.90
C ASP A 57 20.63 -11.71 5.43
N SER A 58 19.71 -12.00 4.49
CA SER A 58 19.94 -11.96 3.04
C SER A 58 19.05 -10.92 2.39
N ALA A 59 19.60 -10.09 1.50
CA ALA A 59 18.83 -9.12 0.74
C ALA A 59 18.26 -9.68 -0.59
N ASN A 60 18.38 -10.99 -0.82
CA ASN A 60 17.89 -11.60 -2.07
C ASN A 60 16.37 -11.47 -2.23
N ASP A 61 15.61 -11.54 -1.14
CA ASP A 61 14.16 -11.33 -1.21
C ASP A 61 13.82 -9.88 -1.61
N VAL A 62 14.59 -8.89 -1.18
CA VAL A 62 14.46 -7.50 -1.67
C VAL A 62 14.91 -7.36 -3.13
N ARG A 63 15.92 -8.11 -3.56
CA ARG A 63 16.38 -8.12 -4.97
C ARG A 63 15.31 -8.69 -5.89
N ASP A 64 14.68 -9.78 -5.47
CA ASP A 64 13.84 -10.64 -6.32
C ASP A 64 12.33 -10.42 -6.09
N VAL A 65 11.94 -9.50 -5.20
CA VAL A 65 10.54 -9.20 -4.92
C VAL A 65 9.78 -8.85 -6.19
N ASP A 66 8.60 -9.44 -6.33
CA ASP A 66 7.68 -9.10 -7.40
C ASP A 66 6.90 -7.83 -7.05
N LEU A 67 7.37 -6.70 -7.58
CA LEU A 67 6.74 -5.40 -7.38
C LEU A 67 5.44 -5.23 -8.19
N ARG A 68 5.07 -6.15 -9.08
CA ARG A 68 3.83 -6.05 -9.90
C ARG A 68 2.57 -6.20 -9.04
N GLY A 69 2.66 -7.01 -7.99
CA GLY A 69 1.59 -7.25 -7.02
C GLY A 69 1.42 -6.15 -5.97
N ALA A 70 2.44 -5.32 -5.74
CA ALA A 70 2.36 -4.26 -4.74
C ALA A 70 1.47 -3.08 -5.20
N HIS A 71 0.77 -2.39 -4.31
CA HIS A 71 0.61 -2.60 -2.86
C HIS A 71 -0.66 -3.39 -2.53
N MET A 72 -0.65 -4.22 -1.48
CA MET A 72 -1.87 -4.90 -0.98
C MET A 72 -2.69 -3.98 -0.06
N LEU A 73 -3.85 -3.51 -0.52
CA LEU A 73 -4.69 -2.55 0.18
C LEU A 73 -5.95 -3.19 0.77
N SER A 74 -6.25 -2.84 2.02
CA SER A 74 -7.49 -3.22 2.70
C SER A 74 -8.60 -2.23 2.35
N GLY A 75 -9.68 -2.72 1.74
CA GLY A 75 -10.78 -1.92 1.23
C GLY A 75 -11.20 -2.36 -0.18
N PRO A 76 -11.93 -1.50 -0.92
CA PRO A 76 -12.41 -0.17 -0.53
C PRO A 76 -13.45 -0.22 0.59
N ILE A 77 -13.58 0.86 1.35
CA ILE A 77 -14.61 1.04 2.37
C ILE A 77 -15.58 2.11 1.86
N ALA A 78 -16.82 1.71 1.59
CA ALA A 78 -17.87 2.65 1.19
C ALA A 78 -18.40 3.39 2.42
N VAL A 79 -18.66 4.68 2.28
CA VAL A 79 -19.29 5.51 3.30
C VAL A 79 -20.68 5.90 2.81
N GLU A 80 -21.73 5.56 3.57
CA GLU A 80 -23.11 5.85 3.20
C GLU A 80 -23.31 7.36 2.99
N GLY A 81 -23.85 7.72 1.82
CA GLY A 81 -24.19 9.10 1.46
C GLY A 81 -23.02 9.97 1.01
N ALA A 82 -21.79 9.44 0.88
CA ALA A 82 -20.69 10.17 0.27
C ALA A 82 -20.89 10.29 -1.25
N GLU A 83 -20.79 11.51 -1.78
CA GLU A 83 -20.98 11.79 -3.21
C GLU A 83 -19.75 12.47 -3.84
N PRO A 84 -19.55 12.34 -5.17
CA PRO A 84 -18.49 13.06 -5.86
C PRO A 84 -18.54 14.58 -5.60
N GLY A 85 -17.43 15.15 -5.14
CA GLY A 85 -17.32 16.56 -4.75
C GLY A 85 -17.30 16.78 -3.23
N ASP A 86 -17.66 15.77 -2.43
CA ASP A 86 -17.52 15.83 -0.98
C ASP A 86 -16.06 15.77 -0.52
N LEU A 87 -15.85 16.12 0.75
CA LEU A 87 -14.63 15.80 1.49
C LEU A 87 -14.93 14.71 2.53
N LEU A 88 -14.26 13.56 2.37
CA LEU A 88 -14.23 12.54 3.40
C LEU A 88 -13.24 12.94 4.50
N VAL A 89 -13.77 13.20 5.70
CA VAL A 89 -12.96 13.51 6.89
C VAL A 89 -12.56 12.21 7.58
N VAL A 90 -11.26 11.97 7.69
CA VAL A 90 -10.70 10.78 8.34
C VAL A 90 -9.85 11.21 9.54
N ASP A 91 -10.28 10.82 10.73
CA ASP A 91 -9.49 10.96 11.96
C ASP A 91 -8.68 9.69 12.22
N ILE A 92 -7.36 9.81 12.24
CA ILE A 92 -6.47 8.70 12.60
C ILE A 92 -6.42 8.59 14.13
N LEU A 93 -7.34 7.84 14.72
CA LEU A 93 -7.49 7.77 16.18
C LEU A 93 -6.32 7.05 16.86
N ASP A 94 -5.84 5.98 16.24
CA ASP A 94 -4.68 5.20 16.66
C ASP A 94 -4.18 4.35 15.49
N LEU A 95 -2.92 3.93 15.53
CA LEU A 95 -2.39 2.94 14.62
C LEU A 95 -1.15 2.24 15.19
N GLY A 96 -0.92 1.01 14.76
CA GLY A 96 0.19 0.21 15.25
C GLY A 96 0.36 -1.09 14.47
N PRO A 97 1.45 -1.84 14.75
CA PRO A 97 1.57 -3.21 14.28
C PRO A 97 0.38 -4.05 14.76
N VAL A 98 0.11 -5.16 14.06
CA VAL A 98 -0.93 -6.13 14.43
C VAL A 98 -0.77 -6.46 15.93
N PRO A 99 -1.84 -6.40 16.75
CA PRO A 99 -1.69 -6.44 18.21
C PRO A 99 -0.95 -7.70 18.68
N GLN A 100 0.29 -7.52 19.13
CA GLN A 100 1.13 -8.51 19.84
C GLN A 100 1.24 -9.90 19.20
N GLU A 101 1.01 -10.02 17.89
CA GLU A 101 1.35 -11.24 17.19
C GLU A 101 2.86 -11.31 17.00
N THR A 102 3.42 -12.49 17.26
CA THR A 102 4.80 -12.82 16.90
C THR A 102 4.73 -13.88 15.81
N GLY A 103 5.39 -13.62 14.69
CA GLY A 103 5.30 -14.54 13.55
C GLY A 103 6.16 -14.12 12.36
N PRO A 104 6.11 -14.90 11.27
CA PRO A 104 7.00 -14.75 10.14
C PRO A 104 6.62 -13.59 9.20
N ALA A 105 5.47 -12.93 9.39
CA ALA A 105 5.06 -11.80 8.55
C ALA A 105 5.57 -10.46 9.13
N PRO A 106 6.02 -9.51 8.30
CA PRO A 106 6.32 -8.17 8.77
C PRO A 106 5.07 -7.53 9.42
N GLY A 107 5.27 -6.82 10.52
CA GLY A 107 4.21 -6.32 11.39
C GLY A 107 3.95 -7.21 12.60
N GLN A 108 4.35 -8.49 12.59
CA GLN A 108 4.26 -9.40 13.74
C GLN A 108 5.49 -9.31 14.65
N GLY A 109 5.71 -8.12 15.23
CA GLY A 109 6.82 -7.84 16.15
C GLY A 109 8.13 -7.41 15.49
N TRP A 110 8.18 -7.37 14.16
CA TRP A 110 9.33 -6.91 13.39
C TRP A 110 8.89 -6.23 12.08
N GLY A 111 9.80 -5.52 11.43
CA GLY A 111 9.65 -4.94 10.10
C GLY A 111 11.00 -4.79 9.42
N TYR A 112 11.05 -4.10 8.29
CA TYR A 112 12.29 -3.98 7.53
C TYR A 112 12.43 -2.65 6.82
N THR A 113 13.67 -2.33 6.45
CA THR A 113 14.01 -1.32 5.44
C THR A 113 14.70 -2.03 4.30
N GLY A 114 14.21 -1.85 3.08
CA GLY A 114 14.82 -2.35 1.86
C GLY A 114 15.41 -1.20 1.03
N ILE A 115 16.55 -1.45 0.40
CA ILE A 115 17.01 -0.68 -0.76
C ILE A 115 16.89 -1.63 -1.94
N PHE A 116 16.09 -1.28 -2.94
CA PHE A 116 15.94 -2.10 -4.12
C PHE A 116 17.17 -2.01 -5.03
N SER A 117 17.44 -3.11 -5.73
CA SER A 117 18.41 -3.09 -6.83
C SER A 117 17.96 -2.08 -7.90
N LYS A 118 18.92 -1.42 -8.54
CA LYS A 118 18.68 -0.57 -9.72
C LYS A 118 17.87 -1.30 -10.81
N GLN A 119 18.05 -2.61 -10.93
CA GLN A 119 17.38 -3.45 -11.93
C GLN A 119 15.94 -3.83 -11.56
N ASN A 120 15.53 -3.66 -10.29
CA ASN A 120 14.20 -4.04 -9.83
C ASN A 120 13.65 -2.98 -8.85
N GLY A 121 13.25 -1.82 -9.38
CA GLY A 121 12.64 -0.72 -8.62
C GLY A 121 13.57 0.48 -8.38
N GLY A 122 14.81 0.23 -7.93
CA GLY A 122 15.77 1.28 -7.60
C GLY A 122 15.35 2.18 -6.43
N GLY A 123 15.92 3.37 -6.35
CA GLY A 123 15.65 4.33 -5.28
C GLY A 123 16.40 5.65 -5.44
N PHE A 124 16.27 6.55 -4.46
CA PHE A 124 16.81 7.91 -4.55
C PHE A 124 18.33 7.96 -4.77
N LEU A 125 19.09 7.04 -4.15
CA LEU A 125 20.55 6.96 -4.26
C LEU A 125 21.00 5.75 -5.10
N THR A 126 20.18 5.30 -6.06
CA THR A 126 20.43 4.04 -6.80
C THR A 126 21.73 4.03 -7.61
N ASP A 127 22.27 5.20 -8.00
CA ASP A 127 23.55 5.27 -8.69
C ASP A 127 24.75 5.12 -7.75
N THR A 128 24.56 5.37 -6.44
CA THR A 128 25.58 5.15 -5.40
C THR A 128 25.46 3.76 -4.77
N PHE A 129 24.22 3.28 -4.57
CA PHE A 129 23.90 1.97 -4.00
C PHE A 129 23.03 1.18 -5.01
N PRO A 130 23.63 0.56 -6.04
CA PRO A 130 22.88 -0.08 -7.12
C PRO A 130 22.38 -1.49 -6.78
N ASP A 131 22.92 -2.12 -5.73
CA ASP A 131 22.55 -3.46 -5.30
C ASP A 131 21.37 -3.44 -4.31
N ALA A 132 20.78 -4.60 -4.06
CA ALA A 132 19.75 -4.74 -3.05
C ALA A 132 20.35 -4.85 -1.64
N TYR A 133 19.75 -4.15 -0.67
CA TYR A 133 20.14 -4.19 0.75
C TYR A 133 18.92 -4.32 1.65
N LYS A 134 19.11 -4.88 2.86
CA LYS A 134 18.03 -5.06 3.83
C LYS A 134 18.50 -4.84 5.27
N ALA A 135 17.74 -4.04 6.02
CA ALA A 135 17.83 -3.93 7.47
C ALA A 135 16.56 -4.49 8.11
N ILE A 136 16.68 -5.36 9.12
CA ILE A 136 15.54 -5.82 9.90
C ILE A 136 15.43 -5.00 11.18
N TRP A 137 14.21 -4.63 11.55
CA TRP A 137 13.88 -3.88 12.74
C TRP A 137 12.98 -4.72 13.65
N ASP A 138 13.42 -4.96 14.88
CA ASP A 138 12.61 -5.61 15.92
C ASP A 138 11.86 -4.52 16.71
N PHE A 139 10.59 -4.77 17.01
CA PHE A 139 9.71 -3.84 17.70
C PHE A 139 9.45 -4.28 19.15
N SER A 140 9.74 -3.39 20.11
CA SER A 140 9.44 -3.57 21.53
C SER A 140 8.64 -2.37 22.04
N GLY A 141 7.32 -2.55 22.19
CA GLY A 141 6.41 -1.43 22.39
C GLY A 141 6.48 -0.48 21.21
N GLN A 142 6.84 0.78 21.46
CA GLN A 142 7.03 1.80 20.41
C GLN A 142 8.48 1.92 19.92
N LYS A 143 9.40 1.14 20.50
CA LYS A 143 10.83 1.22 20.22
C LYS A 143 11.21 0.27 19.09
N ALA A 144 12.01 0.74 18.15
CA ALA A 144 12.63 -0.07 17.12
C ALA A 144 14.16 -0.17 17.33
N THR A 145 14.72 -1.34 17.06
CA THR A 145 16.17 -1.62 17.04
C THR A 145 16.51 -2.52 15.87
N SER A 146 17.71 -2.42 15.32
CA SER A 146 18.16 -3.31 14.25
C SER A 146 19.46 -4.00 14.61
N ARG A 147 19.52 -5.32 14.40
CA ARG A 147 20.77 -6.08 14.47
C ARG A 147 21.76 -5.71 13.36
N HIS A 148 21.29 -5.08 12.27
CA HIS A 148 22.13 -4.63 11.15
C HIS A 148 22.65 -3.19 11.34
N VAL A 149 22.09 -2.43 12.28
CA VAL A 149 22.47 -1.04 12.57
C VAL A 149 22.74 -0.89 14.07
N PRO A 150 23.91 -1.35 14.55
CA PRO A 150 24.21 -1.38 15.98
C PRO A 150 24.27 0.02 16.59
N GLY A 151 23.87 0.12 17.86
CA GLY A 151 23.86 1.39 18.60
C GLY A 151 22.69 2.33 18.27
N VAL A 152 21.84 1.97 17.31
CA VAL A 152 20.66 2.77 16.95
C VAL A 152 19.40 2.23 17.61
N SER A 153 18.65 3.13 18.22
CA SER A 153 17.27 2.88 18.58
C SER A 153 16.44 4.16 18.56
N TYR A 154 15.18 4.05 18.19
CA TYR A 154 14.27 5.18 18.12
C TYR A 154 12.83 4.77 18.49
N THR A 155 12.04 5.77 18.85
CA THR A 155 10.58 5.64 18.97
C THR A 155 9.97 5.79 17.58
N GLY A 156 9.17 4.80 17.16
CA GLY A 156 8.52 4.81 15.86
C GLY A 156 7.50 5.94 15.73
N ILE A 157 7.51 6.61 14.58
CA ILE A 157 6.41 7.48 14.14
C ILE A 157 5.54 6.67 13.19
N THR A 158 4.62 5.90 13.76
CA THR A 158 3.76 5.04 12.95
C THR A 158 2.86 5.91 12.08
N HIS A 159 2.77 5.59 10.79
CA HIS A 159 1.88 6.22 9.82
C HIS A 159 1.51 5.22 8.72
N PRO A 160 0.34 5.33 8.06
CA PRO A 160 0.10 4.68 6.79
C PRO A 160 0.94 5.37 5.70
N GLY A 161 1.70 4.60 4.93
CA GLY A 161 2.33 5.11 3.71
C GLY A 161 1.31 5.41 2.62
N LEU A 162 0.24 4.59 2.57
CA LEU A 162 -0.77 4.62 1.52
C LEU A 162 -2.19 4.56 2.08
N PHE A 163 -3.00 5.59 1.80
CA PHE A 163 -4.45 5.59 1.97
C PHE A 163 -5.06 6.74 1.14
N GLY A 164 -6.28 6.58 0.66
CA GLY A 164 -6.93 7.55 -0.21
C GLY A 164 -8.27 7.04 -0.72
N THR A 165 -8.93 7.82 -1.56
CA THR A 165 -10.26 7.52 -2.13
C THR A 165 -10.15 6.93 -3.53
N ALA A 166 -11.18 6.22 -4.00
CA ALA A 166 -11.22 5.74 -5.38
C ALA A 166 -11.22 6.92 -6.38
N PRO A 167 -10.61 6.79 -7.57
CA PRO A 167 -10.72 7.80 -8.61
C PRO A 167 -12.06 7.72 -9.35
N SER A 168 -12.48 8.83 -9.96
CA SER A 168 -13.50 8.79 -11.02
C SER A 168 -12.90 8.17 -12.30
N PRO A 169 -13.74 7.69 -13.25
CA PRO A 169 -13.27 7.24 -14.56
C PRO A 169 -12.42 8.29 -15.30
N GLU A 170 -12.80 9.56 -15.24
CA GLU A 170 -12.08 10.67 -15.88
C GLU A 170 -10.72 10.91 -15.22
N LEU A 171 -10.67 10.84 -13.88
CA LEU A 171 -9.43 11.00 -13.13
C LEU A 171 -8.45 9.86 -13.45
N LEU A 172 -8.94 8.61 -13.44
CA LEU A 172 -8.16 7.44 -13.82
C LEU A 172 -7.62 7.54 -15.26
N SER A 173 -8.47 7.97 -16.21
CA SER A 173 -8.07 8.16 -17.61
C SER A 173 -6.94 9.19 -17.74
N ARG A 174 -7.02 10.32 -17.01
CA ARG A 174 -5.96 11.35 -16.99
C ARG A 174 -4.66 10.82 -16.42
N TRP A 175 -4.70 10.04 -15.35
CA TRP A 175 -3.52 9.41 -14.76
C TRP A 175 -2.82 8.49 -15.76
N ASN A 176 -3.57 7.58 -16.37
CA ASN A 176 -3.05 6.64 -17.34
C ASN A 176 -2.45 7.37 -18.56
N ALA A 177 -3.13 8.40 -19.07
CA ALA A 177 -2.65 9.16 -20.22
C ALA A 177 -1.32 9.87 -19.94
N ARG A 178 -1.21 10.60 -18.82
CA ARG A 178 0.01 11.38 -18.51
C ARG A 178 1.19 10.49 -18.15
N GLU A 179 0.95 9.38 -17.45
CA GLU A 179 2.01 8.44 -17.05
C GLU A 179 2.53 7.64 -18.25
N ARG A 180 1.64 7.21 -19.16
CA ARG A 180 2.05 6.59 -20.43
C ARG A 180 2.83 7.57 -21.31
N ALA A 181 2.43 8.84 -21.36
CA ALA A 181 3.18 9.86 -22.09
C ALA A 181 4.60 10.05 -21.52
N LEU A 182 4.77 10.02 -20.19
CA LEU A 182 6.09 10.08 -19.55
C LEU A 182 6.94 8.84 -19.91
N ILE A 183 6.37 7.64 -19.83
CA ILE A 183 7.06 6.40 -20.20
C ILE A 183 7.53 6.46 -21.66
N ALA A 184 6.71 6.98 -22.57
CA ALA A 184 7.05 7.09 -23.99
C ALA A 184 8.26 8.00 -24.28
N THR A 185 8.70 8.83 -23.33
CA THR A 185 9.90 9.67 -23.49
C THR A 185 11.21 8.89 -23.35
N ASP A 186 11.20 7.79 -22.60
CA ASP A 186 12.35 6.89 -22.40
C ASP A 186 11.83 5.49 -21.96
N PRO A 187 11.28 4.69 -22.90
CA PRO A 187 10.53 3.48 -22.58
C PRO A 187 11.39 2.35 -22.01
N ASP A 188 12.69 2.34 -22.32
CA ASP A 188 13.63 1.30 -21.91
C ASP A 188 14.46 1.72 -20.69
N ARG A 189 14.11 2.83 -20.03
CA ARG A 189 14.85 3.35 -18.87
C ARG A 189 14.81 2.37 -17.70
N VAL A 190 15.97 2.19 -17.07
CA VAL A 190 16.10 1.44 -15.81
C VAL A 190 16.71 2.33 -14.71
N PRO A 191 15.99 2.58 -13.58
CA PRO A 191 14.60 2.18 -13.30
C PRO A 191 13.57 2.89 -14.20
N ALA A 192 12.36 2.34 -14.32
CA ALA A 192 11.29 2.93 -15.13
C ALA A 192 10.87 4.33 -14.61
N LEU A 193 10.41 5.20 -15.52
CA LEU A 193 9.94 6.56 -15.17
C LEU A 193 8.57 6.57 -14.47
N ALA A 194 7.68 5.66 -14.87
CA ALA A 194 6.38 5.41 -14.25
C ALA A 194 5.98 3.95 -14.55
N LEU A 195 4.91 3.49 -13.93
CA LEU A 195 4.41 2.12 -14.10
C LEU A 195 3.01 2.17 -14.72
N PRO A 196 2.82 1.71 -15.95
CA PRO A 196 1.49 1.72 -16.58
C PRO A 196 0.57 0.70 -15.89
N PRO A 197 -0.75 0.75 -16.16
CA PRO A 197 -1.63 -0.38 -15.89
C PRO A 197 -1.02 -1.69 -16.39
N LEU A 198 -1.14 -2.73 -15.57
CA LEU A 198 -0.56 -4.04 -15.76
C LEU A 198 -1.57 -5.09 -15.29
N ASP A 199 -1.91 -6.00 -16.20
CA ASP A 199 -2.90 -7.06 -16.04
C ASP A 199 -2.36 -8.28 -15.25
N GLU A 200 -1.04 -8.40 -15.16
CA GLU A 200 -0.36 -9.34 -14.27
C GLU A 200 -0.52 -8.97 -12.80
N GLU A 201 -0.61 -9.98 -11.94
CA GLU A 201 -0.74 -9.83 -10.50
C GLU A 201 -1.91 -8.93 -10.04
N VAL A 202 -2.95 -8.75 -10.85
CA VAL A 202 -4.09 -7.90 -10.47
C VAL A 202 -4.88 -8.52 -9.32
N LEU A 203 -5.24 -7.69 -8.35
CA LEU A 203 -6.17 -8.01 -7.27
C LEU A 203 -7.19 -6.87 -7.18
N GLY A 204 -8.45 -7.17 -7.48
CA GLY A 204 -9.54 -6.20 -7.61
C GLY A 204 -10.64 -6.34 -6.55
N GLY A 205 -10.31 -6.73 -5.32
CA GLY A 205 -11.30 -7.05 -4.31
C GLY A 205 -12.08 -8.31 -4.66
N THR A 206 -13.41 -8.21 -4.57
CA THR A 206 -14.34 -9.29 -4.95
C THR A 206 -14.75 -9.26 -6.42
N ALA A 207 -14.16 -8.37 -7.23
CA ALA A 207 -14.42 -8.32 -8.67
C ALA A 207 -14.06 -9.63 -9.36
N SER A 208 -14.84 -10.02 -10.36
CA SER A 208 -14.62 -11.22 -11.16
C SER A 208 -15.03 -11.00 -12.62
N GLY A 209 -14.68 -11.95 -13.50
CA GLY A 209 -15.04 -11.91 -14.92
C GLY A 209 -14.57 -10.63 -15.61
N ASP A 210 -15.47 -10.03 -16.40
CA ASP A 210 -15.17 -8.83 -17.21
C ASP A 210 -14.79 -7.61 -16.36
N VAL A 211 -15.32 -7.49 -15.13
CA VAL A 211 -14.98 -6.40 -14.21
C VAL A 211 -13.53 -6.51 -13.78
N LEU A 212 -13.08 -7.70 -13.36
CA LEU A 212 -11.69 -7.93 -12.98
C LEU A 212 -10.74 -7.74 -14.17
N ALA A 213 -11.13 -8.20 -15.36
CA ALA A 213 -10.37 -7.98 -16.58
C ALA A 213 -10.26 -6.48 -16.93
N GLY A 214 -11.33 -5.71 -16.73
CA GLY A 214 -11.32 -4.25 -16.87
C GLY A 214 -10.37 -3.58 -15.88
N ILE A 215 -10.44 -3.97 -14.60
CA ILE A 215 -9.52 -3.48 -13.56
C ILE A 215 -8.07 -3.79 -13.92
N GLY A 216 -7.78 -4.97 -14.49
CA GLY A 216 -6.42 -5.31 -14.90
C GLY A 216 -5.91 -4.48 -16.08
N ARG A 217 -6.77 -4.23 -17.06
CA ARG A 217 -6.42 -3.45 -18.26
C ARG A 217 -6.20 -1.97 -17.96
N ASP A 218 -7.07 -1.38 -17.14
CA ASP A 218 -7.17 0.08 -16.99
C ASP A 218 -6.77 0.55 -15.58
N GLY A 219 -6.71 -0.33 -14.59
CA GLY A 219 -6.43 0.02 -13.20
C GLY A 219 -5.02 0.58 -13.01
N ALA A 220 -4.94 1.78 -12.43
CA ALA A 220 -3.67 2.44 -12.20
C ALA A 220 -2.89 1.73 -11.08
N ARG A 221 -1.57 1.65 -11.25
CA ARG A 221 -0.66 1.16 -10.20
C ARG A 221 -0.74 2.06 -8.98
N THR A 222 -0.65 1.47 -7.79
CA THR A 222 -0.77 2.18 -6.50
C THR A 222 0.53 2.88 -6.07
N VAL A 223 1.58 2.83 -6.88
CA VAL A 223 2.94 3.30 -6.53
C VAL A 223 3.06 4.83 -6.33
N PRO A 224 2.58 5.70 -7.22
CA PRO A 224 2.74 7.13 -7.01
C PRO A 224 1.57 7.73 -6.19
N PRO A 225 1.82 8.78 -5.39
CA PRO A 225 0.76 9.62 -4.87
C PRO A 225 0.08 10.38 -6.01
N ARG A 226 -1.22 10.60 -5.89
CA ARG A 226 -2.02 11.35 -6.87
C ARG A 226 -3.02 12.27 -6.15
N GLU A 227 -3.90 12.89 -6.93
CA GLU A 227 -4.90 13.84 -6.45
C GLU A 227 -5.88 13.26 -5.42
N ASN A 228 -6.09 11.94 -5.43
CA ASN A 228 -7.01 11.24 -4.52
C ASN A 228 -6.40 10.90 -3.15
N GLY A 229 -5.13 11.24 -2.91
CA GLY A 229 -4.37 10.56 -1.86
C GLY A 229 -3.47 9.48 -2.46
N GLY A 230 -3.53 8.29 -1.88
CA GLY A 230 -2.74 7.14 -2.30
C GLY A 230 -1.40 7.11 -1.60
N ASN A 231 -0.32 6.81 -2.33
CA ASN A 231 0.97 6.48 -1.73
C ASN A 231 1.80 7.73 -1.41
N HIS A 232 1.39 8.43 -0.36
CA HIS A 232 1.94 9.73 0.01
C HIS A 232 3.25 9.62 0.78
N ASP A 233 3.42 8.55 1.56
CA ASP A 233 4.57 8.35 2.46
C ASP A 233 4.87 9.58 3.35
N ILE A 234 3.81 10.30 3.73
CA ILE A 234 3.91 11.45 4.64
C ILE A 234 3.97 10.92 6.07
N LYS A 235 5.18 10.86 6.64
CA LYS A 235 5.42 10.37 8.01
C LYS A 235 4.63 11.10 9.11
N ASN A 236 4.14 12.30 8.80
CA ASN A 236 3.35 13.13 9.72
C ASN A 236 1.86 12.75 9.75
N PHE A 237 1.38 11.88 8.86
CA PHE A 237 0.04 11.28 8.93
C PHE A 237 0.03 10.20 10.01
N THR A 238 0.04 10.63 11.27
CA THR A 238 0.18 9.73 12.41
C THR A 238 -1.09 9.77 13.26
N ARG A 239 -1.08 9.04 14.38
CA ARG A 239 -2.13 9.13 15.38
C ARG A 239 -2.41 10.59 15.76
N GLY A 240 -3.68 10.97 15.75
CA GLY A 240 -4.15 12.32 16.04
C GLY A 240 -4.26 13.23 14.81
N SER A 241 -3.83 12.77 13.63
CA SER A 241 -4.05 13.51 12.39
C SER A 241 -5.52 13.46 11.95
N ARG A 242 -6.00 14.59 11.41
CA ARG A 242 -7.26 14.68 10.65
C ARG A 242 -6.92 14.97 9.20
N VAL A 243 -7.45 14.15 8.29
CA VAL A 243 -7.21 14.26 6.84
C VAL A 243 -8.54 14.49 6.14
N PHE A 244 -8.50 15.28 5.06
CA PHE A 244 -9.65 15.61 4.23
C PHE A 244 -9.38 15.10 2.82
N TYR A 245 -10.00 13.99 2.43
CA TYR A 245 -9.84 13.42 1.10
C TYR A 245 -10.97 13.85 0.16
N PRO A 246 -10.65 14.21 -1.09
CA PRO A 246 -11.69 14.44 -2.10
C PRO A 246 -12.40 13.13 -2.44
N VAL A 247 -13.73 13.17 -2.50
CA VAL A 247 -14.54 12.05 -3.01
C VAL A 247 -14.72 12.23 -4.52
N HIS A 248 -14.39 11.21 -5.30
CA HIS A 248 -14.44 11.25 -6.77
C HIS A 248 -15.46 10.29 -7.39
N GLY A 249 -15.87 9.24 -6.67
CA GLY A 249 -16.72 8.16 -7.16
C GLY A 249 -17.18 7.27 -6.01
#